data_AF-A0A1X7IIP6-F1
#
_entry.id   AF-A0A1X7IIP6-F1
#
_cell.length_a   1.000
_cell.length_b   1.000
_cell.length_c   1.000
_cell.angle_alpha   90.00
_cell.angle_beta   90.00
_cell.angle_gamma   90.00
#
_symmetry.space_group_name_H-M   'P 1'
#
loop_
_entity.id
_entity.type
_entity.pdbx_description
1 polymer ?
#
loop_
_entity_poly.entity_id
_entity_poly.type
_entity_poly.pdbx_seq_one_letter_code
_entity_poly.pdbx_strand_id
1 'polypeptide(L)'
;MSETASQHPYSVLHDRYRIDSFVGKGGMASVYRAHDQLLGRDVAVKLFEPAPANTEELARQHHELAVLASLNHPSLVTLHDAGIDRTDPASPRRFLVMELVKGKNLKEALAEGPLVRRQVAQLAYDLAEGLEYAHHHGVVHRDVKPANILLAEYTEHGVRTRAKLADFGIAQSRNGLPASEGSATGTAAYLSPEQARGEALGPASDVYSLGLVLLECLSGVPSFSGPKLQAAMARLIDDPEVPDDLPVDWRILLTGMTSRSISDRPALGEIILFFRRAFLADSGRHSAPDAGMLPSDEATRLAAVRRYDVLDTPPDGAFDRITALAARLFDVPVAIVSIVDFDRIWFKSHHGLEVSEIGRDAGLCASAILGGEPWVVDDATFDPRAMANPLVAGEFGLRYYAGVPLTTRDGHNLGTLCVLDFEPRETTTADLQTLGDLAAMVMSELELRLELRRVSGAASIKA
;
A
#
# COMPACT_ATOMS: atom_id res chain seq x y z
N MET A 1 10.34 -33.05 32.42
CA MET A 1 10.84 -33.99 31.40
C MET A 1 10.69 -33.28 30.07
N SER A 2 11.82 -33.02 29.42
CA SER A 2 11.94 -32.17 28.23
C SER A 2 11.61 -33.01 27.00
N GLU A 3 10.51 -32.68 26.31
CA GLU A 3 10.10 -33.39 25.10
C GLU A 3 11.02 -33.01 23.94
N THR A 4 11.55 -34.06 23.33
CA THR A 4 12.59 -34.16 22.32
C THR A 4 12.31 -33.36 21.05
N ALA A 5 13.30 -32.55 20.66
CA ALA A 5 13.46 -32.04 19.31
C ALA A 5 13.45 -33.20 18.31
N SER A 6 12.45 -33.22 17.42
CA SER A 6 12.46 -34.10 16.26
C SER A 6 13.65 -33.73 15.37
N GLN A 7 14.68 -34.58 15.40
CA GLN A 7 15.91 -34.44 14.62
C GLN A 7 15.60 -34.57 13.12
N HIS A 8 15.86 -33.51 12.37
CA HIS A 8 15.93 -33.61 10.91
C HIS A 8 17.21 -34.35 10.49
N PRO A 9 17.16 -35.22 9.47
CA PRO A 9 18.32 -35.98 9.02
C PRO A 9 19.36 -35.14 8.26
N TYR A 10 19.18 -33.83 8.07
CA TYR A 10 20.09 -32.99 7.28
C TYR A 10 20.59 -31.79 8.07
N SER A 11 21.92 -31.68 8.20
CA SER A 11 22.59 -30.43 8.55
C SER A 11 22.60 -29.46 7.37
N VAL A 12 22.65 -29.96 6.13
CA VAL A 12 22.71 -29.17 4.90
C VAL A 12 21.88 -29.84 3.79
N LEU A 13 20.95 -29.08 3.20
CA LEU A 13 20.11 -29.49 2.08
C LEU A 13 20.74 -29.04 0.75
N HIS A 14 20.80 -29.96 -0.22
CA HIS A 14 21.39 -29.73 -1.55
C HIS A 14 22.81 -29.14 -1.51
N ASP A 15 23.61 -29.56 -0.52
CA ASP A 15 24.98 -29.09 -0.25
C ASP A 15 25.15 -27.55 -0.17
N ARG A 16 24.05 -26.83 0.10
CA ARG A 16 24.02 -25.36 0.08
C ARG A 16 23.23 -24.75 1.24
N TYR A 17 22.08 -25.32 1.57
CA TYR A 17 21.15 -24.72 2.53
C TYR A 17 21.28 -25.38 3.89
N ARG A 18 22.00 -24.74 4.81
CA ARG A 18 22.16 -25.25 6.18
C ARG A 18 20.87 -25.00 6.96
N ILE A 19 20.17 -26.06 7.37
CA ILE A 19 18.91 -25.94 8.11
C ILE A 19 19.21 -25.56 9.56
N ASP A 20 18.65 -24.45 10.03
CA ASP A 20 18.93 -23.90 11.36
C ASP A 20 17.81 -24.22 12.37
N SER A 21 16.58 -23.78 12.09
CA SER A 21 15.47 -23.92 13.04
C SER A 21 14.14 -24.17 12.33
N PHE A 22 13.25 -24.90 12.99
CA PHE A 22 11.88 -25.08 12.53
C PHE A 22 11.08 -23.77 12.70
N VAL A 23 10.30 -23.41 11.68
CA VAL A 23 9.45 -22.20 11.67
C VAL A 23 7.99 -22.59 11.87
N GLY A 24 7.51 -23.60 11.14
CA GLY A 24 6.11 -24.02 11.23
C GLY A 24 5.79 -25.23 10.36
N LYS A 25 4.66 -25.88 10.63
CA LYS A 25 4.17 -27.03 9.86
C LYS A 25 2.80 -26.70 9.26
N GLY A 26 2.71 -26.77 7.94
CA GLY A 26 1.46 -26.76 7.19
C GLY A 26 0.92 -28.18 6.96
N GLY A 27 -0.23 -28.29 6.29
CA GLY A 27 -0.91 -29.59 6.10
C GLY A 27 -0.13 -30.64 5.28
N MET A 28 0.76 -30.21 4.37
CA MET A 28 1.52 -31.11 3.48
C MET A 28 3.03 -30.78 3.41
N ALA A 29 3.50 -29.84 4.23
CA ALA A 29 4.87 -29.35 4.20
C ALA A 29 5.29 -28.76 5.55
N SER A 30 6.58 -28.79 5.82
CA SER A 30 7.20 -28.12 6.97
C SER A 30 8.13 -27.02 6.49
N VAL A 31 8.17 -25.90 7.21
CA VAL A 31 8.98 -24.71 6.88
C VAL A 31 10.08 -24.56 7.91
N TYR A 32 11.29 -24.32 7.42
CA TYR A 32 12.51 -24.15 8.20
C TYR A 32 13.17 -22.83 7.86
N ARG A 33 13.81 -22.21 8.86
CA ARG A 33 14.85 -21.22 8.64
C ARG A 33 16.12 -21.96 8.24
N ALA A 34 16.77 -21.48 7.20
CA ALA A 34 18.05 -22.01 6.75
C ALA A 34 18.98 -20.87 6.34
N HIS A 35 20.27 -21.16 6.29
CA HIS A 35 21.29 -20.26 5.79
C HIS A 35 21.79 -20.74 4.42
N ASP A 36 21.65 -19.92 3.39
CA ASP A 36 22.23 -20.12 2.07
C ASP A 36 23.74 -19.86 2.15
N GLN A 37 24.53 -20.93 2.22
CA GLN A 37 25.99 -20.84 2.41
C GLN A 37 26.72 -20.24 1.20
N LEU A 38 26.10 -20.29 0.01
CA LEU A 38 26.70 -19.74 -1.20
C LEU A 38 26.55 -18.22 -1.26
N LEU A 39 25.35 -17.72 -0.93
CA LEU A 39 25.02 -16.28 -0.99
C LEU A 39 25.15 -15.55 0.36
N GLY A 40 25.37 -16.28 1.46
CA GLY A 40 25.56 -15.71 2.79
C GLY A 40 24.31 -15.04 3.38
N ARG A 41 23.12 -15.60 3.11
CA ARG A 41 21.83 -15.00 3.54
C ARG A 41 20.90 -16.03 4.18
N ASP A 42 20.03 -15.56 5.06
CA ASP A 42 18.98 -16.38 5.65
C ASP A 42 17.78 -16.51 4.70
N VAL A 43 17.22 -17.72 4.63
CA VAL A 43 16.12 -18.10 3.73
C VAL A 43 15.11 -18.98 4.47
N ALA A 44 13.89 -19.03 3.95
CA ALA A 44 12.87 -19.99 4.38
C ALA A 44 12.87 -21.20 3.43
N VAL A 45 13.01 -22.41 3.96
CA VAL A 45 12.96 -23.65 3.19
C VAL A 45 11.68 -24.39 3.52
N LYS A 46 10.78 -24.52 2.54
CA LYS A 46 9.57 -25.32 2.65
C LYS A 46 9.81 -26.71 2.09
N LEU A 47 9.81 -27.72 2.95
CA LEU A 47 10.03 -29.12 2.61
C LEU A 47 8.69 -29.87 2.61
N PHE A 48 8.35 -30.49 1.49
CA PHE A 48 7.09 -31.23 1.33
C PHE A 48 7.24 -32.67 1.83
N GLU A 49 6.14 -33.25 2.29
CA GLU A 49 6.07 -34.68 2.58
C GLU A 49 6.36 -35.48 1.29
N PRO A 50 6.96 -36.67 1.39
CA PRO A 50 7.26 -37.50 0.23
C PRO A 50 5.98 -37.84 -0.54
N ALA A 51 6.01 -37.67 -1.86
CA ALA A 51 4.89 -38.02 -2.74
C ALA A 51 5.37 -38.97 -3.85
N PRO A 52 4.56 -39.97 -4.25
CA PRO A 52 4.89 -40.83 -5.38
C PRO A 52 5.04 -39.98 -6.65
N ALA A 53 6.24 -39.97 -7.21
CA ALA A 53 6.56 -39.18 -8.37
C ALA A 53 6.01 -39.86 -9.64
N ASN A 54 5.08 -39.20 -10.34
CA ASN A 54 4.72 -39.53 -11.70
C ASN A 54 5.47 -38.58 -12.66
N THR A 55 6.09 -39.09 -13.73
CA THR A 55 7.01 -38.32 -14.58
C THR A 55 6.34 -37.20 -15.37
N GLU A 56 5.09 -37.36 -15.79
CA GLU A 56 4.31 -36.30 -16.45
C GLU A 56 3.89 -35.18 -15.48
N GLU A 57 3.58 -35.55 -14.23
CA GLU A 57 3.23 -34.61 -13.17
C GLU A 57 4.43 -33.69 -12.85
N LEU A 58 5.66 -34.25 -12.83
CA LEU A 58 6.89 -33.51 -12.59
C LEU A 58 7.20 -32.45 -13.66
N ALA A 59 7.03 -32.79 -14.94
CA ALA A 59 7.34 -31.86 -16.04
C ALA A 59 6.40 -30.64 -16.05
N ARG A 60 5.10 -30.85 -15.82
CA ARG A 60 4.12 -29.76 -15.67
C ARG A 60 4.43 -28.88 -14.47
N GLN A 61 4.81 -29.50 -13.35
CA GLN A 61 5.13 -28.78 -12.11
C GLN A 61 6.40 -27.94 -12.21
N HIS A 62 7.42 -28.38 -12.97
CA HIS A 62 8.59 -27.54 -13.25
C HIS A 62 8.22 -26.25 -14.00
N HIS A 63 7.28 -26.31 -14.95
CA HIS A 63 6.84 -25.11 -15.65
C HIS A 63 6.10 -24.14 -14.72
N GLU A 64 5.20 -24.64 -13.86
CA GLU A 64 4.51 -23.81 -12.87
C GLU A 64 5.47 -23.17 -11.86
N LEU A 65 6.49 -23.91 -11.41
CA LEU A 65 7.53 -23.39 -10.52
C LEU A 65 8.39 -22.30 -11.19
N ALA A 66 8.69 -22.44 -12.48
CA ALA A 66 9.44 -21.42 -13.22
C ALA A 66 8.65 -20.09 -13.33
N VAL A 67 7.33 -20.17 -13.59
CA VAL A 67 6.48 -18.97 -13.61
C VAL A 67 6.45 -18.32 -12.22
N LEU A 68 6.30 -19.11 -11.16
CA LEU A 68 6.29 -18.60 -9.79
C LEU A 68 7.64 -17.98 -9.37
N ALA A 69 8.76 -18.57 -9.79
CA ALA A 69 10.10 -18.02 -9.54
C ALA A 69 10.36 -16.71 -10.30
N SER A 70 9.62 -16.45 -11.38
CA SER A 70 9.70 -15.18 -12.11
C SER A 70 8.93 -14.03 -11.43
N LEU A 71 8.04 -14.35 -10.49
CA LEU A 71 7.28 -13.33 -9.77
C LEU A 71 8.19 -12.61 -8.77
N ASN A 72 8.34 -11.29 -8.96
CA ASN A 72 9.07 -10.43 -8.04
C ASN A 72 8.23 -9.17 -7.78
N HIS A 73 7.56 -9.14 -6.62
CA HIS A 73 6.72 -8.03 -6.23
C HIS A 73 6.81 -7.79 -4.72
N PRO A 74 6.81 -6.53 -4.24
CA PRO A 74 6.97 -6.25 -2.81
C PRO A 74 5.92 -6.88 -1.89
N SER A 75 4.72 -7.12 -2.40
CA SER A 75 3.61 -7.76 -1.67
C SER A 75 3.54 -9.29 -1.88
N LEU A 76 4.53 -9.90 -2.52
CA LEU A 76 4.64 -11.35 -2.68
C LEU A 76 5.91 -11.85 -1.99
N VAL A 77 5.85 -13.07 -1.44
CA VAL A 77 7.05 -13.76 -0.96
C VAL A 77 7.84 -14.26 -2.16
N THR A 78 9.10 -13.85 -2.24
CA THR A 78 9.97 -14.19 -3.37
C THR A 78 10.38 -15.66 -3.30
N LEU A 79 10.21 -16.41 -4.39
CA LEU A 79 10.77 -17.76 -4.55
C LEU A 79 12.19 -17.62 -5.12
N HIS A 80 13.20 -18.05 -4.36
CA HIS A 80 14.61 -17.95 -4.73
C HIS A 80 15.13 -19.19 -5.46
N ASP A 81 14.67 -20.38 -5.06
CA ASP A 81 15.11 -21.65 -5.64
C ASP A 81 14.05 -22.74 -5.41
N ALA A 82 14.12 -23.82 -6.18
CA ALA A 82 13.27 -24.99 -6.04
C ALA A 82 14.04 -26.25 -6.43
N GLY A 83 13.80 -27.34 -5.70
CA GLY A 83 14.52 -28.58 -5.98
C GLY A 83 13.87 -29.83 -5.42
N ILE A 84 14.55 -30.96 -5.67
CA ILE A 84 14.19 -32.27 -5.14
C ILE A 84 15.37 -32.78 -4.31
N ASP A 85 15.13 -32.97 -3.03
CA ASP A 85 15.99 -33.71 -2.13
C ASP A 85 15.90 -35.21 -2.47
N ARG A 86 17.03 -35.77 -2.90
CA ARG A 86 17.17 -37.19 -3.29
C ARG A 86 18.11 -37.96 -2.36
N THR A 87 18.47 -37.37 -1.24
CA THR A 87 19.35 -37.98 -0.23
C THR A 87 18.78 -39.30 0.32
N ASP A 88 17.45 -39.43 0.39
CA ASP A 88 16.76 -40.72 0.50
C ASP A 88 16.18 -41.12 -0.87
N PRO A 89 16.80 -42.08 -1.59
CA PRO A 89 16.32 -42.52 -2.90
C PRO A 89 14.93 -43.17 -2.86
N ALA A 90 14.51 -43.70 -1.70
CA ALA A 90 13.20 -44.31 -1.54
C ALA A 90 12.10 -43.26 -1.26
N SER A 91 12.48 -42.04 -0.89
CA SER A 91 11.56 -41.00 -0.42
C SER A 91 12.00 -39.60 -0.88
N PRO A 92 12.02 -39.32 -2.20
CA PRO A 92 12.42 -38.02 -2.69
C PRO A 92 11.44 -36.95 -2.20
N ARG A 93 11.99 -35.88 -1.61
CA ARG A 93 11.19 -34.77 -1.08
C ARG A 93 11.42 -33.52 -1.90
N ARG A 94 10.37 -32.76 -2.11
CA ARG A 94 10.48 -31.48 -2.80
C ARG A 94 10.79 -30.40 -1.78
N PHE A 95 11.56 -29.40 -2.20
CA PHE A 95 11.76 -28.22 -1.40
C PHE A 95 11.64 -26.95 -2.23
N LEU A 96 11.20 -25.87 -1.58
CA LEU A 96 11.20 -24.52 -2.11
C LEU A 96 12.03 -23.65 -1.18
N VAL A 97 12.87 -22.81 -1.75
CA VAL A 97 13.69 -21.83 -1.04
C VAL A 97 13.10 -20.47 -1.31
N MET A 98 12.68 -19.78 -0.26
CA MET A 98 11.91 -18.55 -0.32
C MET A 98 12.59 -17.47 0.52
N GLU A 99 12.20 -16.24 0.27
CA GLU A 99 12.49 -15.11 1.14
C GLU A 99 12.05 -15.42 2.58
N LEU A 100 12.93 -15.21 3.55
CA LEU A 100 12.60 -15.30 4.97
C LEU A 100 12.00 -13.97 5.43
N VAL A 101 10.66 -13.91 5.51
CA VAL A 101 9.96 -12.74 6.04
C VAL A 101 10.02 -12.75 7.57
N LYS A 102 10.43 -11.61 8.14
CA LYS A 102 10.41 -11.39 9.59
C LYS A 102 9.05 -10.81 10.00
N GLY A 103 8.44 -11.39 11.02
CA GLY A 103 7.13 -10.99 11.54
C GLY A 103 6.17 -12.17 11.66
N LYS A 104 4.98 -11.91 12.20
CA LYS A 104 3.90 -12.89 12.35
C LYS A 104 3.05 -12.99 11.08
N ASN A 105 2.28 -14.07 10.95
CA ASN A 105 1.23 -14.13 9.92
C ASN A 105 -0.07 -13.44 10.39
N LEU A 106 -0.97 -13.15 9.45
CA LEU A 106 -2.23 -12.47 9.76
C LEU A 106 -3.12 -13.29 10.69
N LYS A 107 -3.09 -14.63 10.60
CA LYS A 107 -3.84 -15.50 11.53
C LYS A 107 -3.40 -15.29 12.98
N GLU A 108 -2.09 -15.21 13.22
CA GLU A 108 -1.53 -14.89 14.53
C GLU A 108 -1.90 -13.48 14.98
N ALA A 109 -1.92 -12.51 14.06
CA ALA A 109 -2.36 -11.16 14.38
C ALA A 109 -3.84 -11.09 14.78
N LEU A 110 -4.72 -11.82 14.08
CA LEU A 110 -6.16 -11.85 14.38
C LEU A 110 -6.50 -12.59 15.69
N ALA A 111 -5.60 -13.45 16.17
CA ALA A 111 -5.74 -14.05 17.50
C ALA A 111 -5.61 -13.01 18.63
N GLU A 112 -5.01 -11.86 18.37
CA GLU A 112 -4.92 -10.74 19.33
C GLU A 112 -6.15 -9.81 19.26
N GLY A 113 -6.96 -9.91 18.21
CA GLY A 113 -8.18 -9.14 18.02
C GLY A 113 -8.38 -8.65 16.58
N PRO A 114 -9.53 -8.02 16.29
CA PRO A 114 -9.80 -7.40 15.00
C PRO A 114 -8.82 -6.24 14.74
N LEU A 115 -8.58 -5.97 13.46
CA LEU A 115 -7.75 -4.87 12.99
C LEU A 115 -8.60 -3.60 12.82
N VAL A 116 -7.97 -2.44 13.04
CA VAL A 116 -8.65 -1.16 12.75
C VAL A 116 -8.76 -0.95 11.24
N ARG A 117 -9.80 -0.25 10.79
CA ARG A 117 -10.09 -0.01 9.35
C ARG A 117 -8.88 0.45 8.55
N ARG A 118 -8.04 1.32 9.11
CA ARG A 118 -6.78 1.75 8.47
C ARG A 118 -5.83 0.59 8.17
N GLN A 119 -5.60 -0.29 9.14
CA GLN A 119 -4.74 -1.46 8.98
C GLN A 119 -5.33 -2.41 7.94
N VAL A 120 -6.66 -2.58 7.94
CA VAL A 120 -7.36 -3.38 6.92
C VAL A 120 -7.19 -2.77 5.53
N ALA A 121 -7.34 -1.45 5.37
CA ALA A 121 -7.16 -0.77 4.09
C ALA A 121 -5.72 -0.90 3.56
N GLN A 122 -4.73 -0.74 4.44
CA GLN A 122 -3.32 -0.94 4.11
C GLN A 122 -3.04 -2.37 3.62
N LEU A 123 -3.51 -3.36 4.39
CA LEU A 123 -3.36 -4.77 4.05
C LEU A 123 -4.07 -5.10 2.73
N ALA A 124 -5.29 -4.62 2.54
CA ALA A 124 -6.06 -4.83 1.33
C ALA A 124 -5.39 -4.25 0.09
N TYR A 125 -4.83 -3.04 0.20
CA TYR A 125 -4.07 -2.40 -0.88
C TYR A 125 -2.85 -3.24 -1.27
N ASP A 126 -2.00 -3.60 -0.30
CA ASP A 126 -0.79 -4.38 -0.57
C ASP A 126 -1.11 -5.73 -1.23
N LEU A 127 -2.11 -6.45 -0.70
CA LEU A 127 -2.51 -7.76 -1.21
C LEU A 127 -3.17 -7.68 -2.59
N ALA A 128 -3.99 -6.66 -2.84
CA ALA A 128 -4.63 -6.49 -4.13
C ALA A 128 -3.61 -6.17 -5.23
N GLU A 129 -2.60 -5.33 -4.97
CA GLU A 129 -1.48 -5.11 -5.90
C GLU A 129 -0.71 -6.41 -6.18
N GLY A 130 -0.40 -7.18 -5.14
CA GLY A 130 0.30 -8.46 -5.29
C GLY A 130 -0.47 -9.48 -6.11
N LEU A 131 -1.79 -9.60 -5.89
CA LEU A 131 -2.67 -10.47 -6.66
C LEU A 131 -2.80 -9.99 -8.11
N GLU A 132 -2.95 -8.69 -8.34
CA GLU A 132 -3.07 -8.13 -9.69
C GLU A 132 -1.80 -8.40 -10.51
N TYR A 133 -0.64 -8.21 -9.89
CA TYR A 133 0.65 -8.54 -10.48
C TYR A 133 0.74 -10.02 -10.85
N ALA A 134 0.37 -10.92 -9.93
CA ALA A 134 0.40 -12.37 -10.20
C ALA A 134 -0.58 -12.77 -11.32
N HIS A 135 -1.78 -12.20 -11.33
CA HIS A 135 -2.80 -12.47 -12.35
C HIS A 135 -2.37 -12.01 -13.74
N HIS A 136 -1.68 -10.87 -13.87
CA HIS A 136 -1.10 -10.43 -15.15
C HIS A 136 -0.03 -11.38 -15.69
N HIS A 137 0.61 -12.16 -14.80
CA HIS A 137 1.57 -13.21 -15.17
C HIS A 137 0.90 -14.60 -15.31
N GLY A 138 -0.43 -14.66 -15.33
CA GLY A 138 -1.19 -15.90 -15.52
C GLY A 138 -1.25 -16.81 -14.29
N VAL A 139 -0.87 -16.31 -13.11
CA VAL A 139 -0.84 -17.08 -11.87
C VAL A 139 -2.01 -16.70 -10.97
N VAL A 140 -2.91 -17.65 -10.68
CA VAL A 140 -3.96 -17.50 -9.66
C VAL A 140 -3.48 -18.12 -8.35
N HIS A 141 -3.67 -17.44 -7.22
CA HIS A 141 -3.15 -17.87 -5.93
C HIS A 141 -3.86 -19.12 -5.38
N ARG A 142 -5.20 -19.13 -5.44
CA ARG A 142 -6.12 -20.24 -5.07
C ARG A 142 -6.20 -20.59 -3.58
N ASP A 143 -5.32 -20.06 -2.73
CA ASP A 143 -5.30 -20.35 -1.28
C ASP A 143 -5.12 -19.08 -0.45
N VAL A 144 -5.79 -17.98 -0.82
CA VAL A 144 -5.73 -16.72 -0.05
C VAL A 144 -6.43 -16.91 1.30
N LYS A 145 -5.68 -16.77 2.40
CA LYS A 145 -6.18 -16.92 3.77
C LYS A 145 -5.21 -16.28 4.78
N PRO A 146 -5.62 -16.01 6.03
CA PRO A 146 -4.77 -15.31 6.99
C PRO A 146 -3.44 -16.02 7.31
N ALA A 147 -3.41 -17.36 7.28
CA ALA A 147 -2.18 -18.12 7.52
C ALA A 147 -1.12 -17.94 6.41
N ASN A 148 -1.54 -17.53 5.21
CA ASN A 148 -0.66 -17.32 4.05
C ASN A 148 -0.31 -15.84 3.84
N ILE A 149 -0.76 -14.94 4.72
CA ILE A 149 -0.46 -13.51 4.66
C ILE A 149 0.55 -13.21 5.75
N LEU A 150 1.77 -12.87 5.37
CA LEU A 150 2.86 -12.51 6.28
C LEU A 150 2.89 -11.00 6.48
N LEU A 151 3.04 -10.57 7.74
CA LEU A 151 3.14 -9.16 8.10
C LEU A 151 4.61 -8.81 8.27
N ALA A 152 5.23 -8.29 7.20
CA ALA A 152 6.66 -8.04 7.11
C ALA A 152 7.07 -6.79 7.90
N GLU A 153 8.01 -6.97 8.82
CA GLU A 153 8.65 -5.91 9.61
C GLU A 153 10.06 -5.64 9.04
N TYR A 154 10.22 -4.52 8.32
CA TYR A 154 11.49 -4.20 7.65
C TYR A 154 12.51 -3.46 8.52
N THR A 155 12.07 -2.80 9.58
CA THR A 155 12.94 -2.01 10.48
C THR A 155 12.33 -1.92 11.88
N GLU A 156 13.17 -1.96 12.93
CA GLU A 156 12.76 -1.73 14.34
C GLU A 156 12.18 -0.32 14.57
N HIS A 157 12.39 0.60 13.62
CA HIS A 157 11.87 1.97 13.59
C HIS A 157 10.94 2.25 12.39
N GLY A 158 10.35 1.21 11.78
CA GLY A 158 9.62 1.31 10.51
C GLY A 158 8.24 1.91 10.64
N VAL A 159 7.91 2.83 9.72
CA VAL A 159 6.65 3.59 9.69
C VAL A 159 5.42 2.70 9.38
N ARG A 160 5.58 1.52 8.77
CA ARG A 160 4.47 0.61 8.44
C ARG A 160 4.88 -0.85 8.24
N THR A 161 4.08 -1.77 8.77
CA THR A 161 4.11 -3.22 8.47
C THR A 161 3.49 -3.49 7.10
N ARG A 162 4.18 -4.23 6.22
CA ARG A 162 3.67 -4.55 4.87
C ARG A 162 3.08 -5.95 4.82
N ALA A 163 1.96 -6.13 4.11
CA ALA A 163 1.42 -7.47 3.88
C ALA A 163 2.12 -8.13 2.69
N LYS A 164 2.58 -9.37 2.87
CA LYS A 164 3.11 -10.24 1.81
C LYS A 164 2.31 -11.51 1.70
N LEU A 165 1.94 -11.88 0.47
CA LEU A 165 1.27 -13.14 0.18
C LEU A 165 2.31 -14.24 -0.04
N ALA A 166 2.20 -15.31 0.75
CA ALA A 166 3.00 -16.51 0.68
C ALA A 166 2.16 -17.69 0.17
N ASP A 167 2.82 -18.80 -0.14
CA ASP A 167 2.13 -20.08 -0.36
C ASP A 167 1.08 -20.07 -1.48
N PHE A 168 1.49 -19.61 -2.68
CA PHE A 168 0.78 -19.90 -3.92
C PHE A 168 0.48 -21.40 -3.97
N GLY A 169 -0.73 -21.78 -4.38
CA GLY A 169 -1.30 -23.13 -4.27
C GLY A 169 -0.62 -24.25 -5.06
N ILE A 170 0.71 -24.29 -5.11
CA ILE A 170 1.60 -25.27 -5.75
C ILE A 170 1.29 -26.71 -5.30
N ALA A 171 0.63 -26.90 -4.14
CA ALA A 171 0.21 -28.20 -3.63
C ALA A 171 -1.14 -28.69 -4.19
N GLN A 172 -1.97 -27.83 -4.78
CA GLN A 172 -3.26 -28.20 -5.35
C GLN A 172 -3.12 -28.37 -6.86
N SER A 173 -2.52 -29.50 -7.25
CA SER A 173 -2.65 -30.00 -8.63
C SER A 173 -4.14 -30.05 -8.98
N ARG A 174 -4.48 -29.56 -10.19
CA ARG A 174 -5.82 -29.19 -10.72
C ARG A 174 -6.92 -30.26 -10.68
N ASN A 175 -6.76 -31.36 -9.96
CA ASN A 175 -7.83 -32.33 -9.74
C ASN A 175 -8.66 -31.86 -8.54
N GLY A 176 -9.80 -31.23 -8.85
CA GLY A 176 -10.78 -30.65 -7.91
C GLY A 176 -11.43 -31.64 -6.94
N LEU A 177 -10.64 -32.37 -6.17
CA LEU A 177 -11.08 -33.12 -5.01
C LEU A 177 -10.18 -32.70 -3.83
N PRO A 178 -10.75 -32.27 -2.69
CA PRO A 178 -9.95 -32.06 -1.50
C PRO A 178 -9.24 -33.38 -1.17
N ALA A 179 -7.92 -33.30 -0.99
CA ALA A 179 -7.12 -34.40 -0.50
C ALA A 179 -7.82 -35.05 0.70
N SER A 180 -8.02 -36.37 0.56
CA SER A 180 -8.49 -37.35 1.53
C SER A 180 -8.70 -36.85 2.97
N GLU A 181 -9.91 -37.11 3.48
CA GLU A 181 -10.31 -37.08 4.88
C GLU A 181 -9.14 -37.41 5.82
N GLY A 182 -8.57 -36.42 6.51
CA GLY A 182 -7.63 -36.70 7.60
C GLY A 182 -6.60 -35.64 8.00
N SER A 183 -6.08 -34.77 7.10
CA SER A 183 -4.83 -34.07 7.44
C SER A 183 -4.72 -32.56 7.11
N ALA A 184 -5.81 -31.86 6.82
CA ALA A 184 -5.73 -30.42 6.51
C ALA A 184 -6.68 -29.58 7.37
N THR A 185 -6.55 -29.60 8.69
CA THR A 185 -7.25 -28.70 9.62
C THR A 185 -7.17 -27.23 9.13
N GLY A 186 -8.30 -26.64 8.70
CA GLY A 186 -8.46 -25.18 8.57
C GLY A 186 -8.74 -24.56 7.18
N THR A 187 -8.48 -25.21 6.05
CA THR A 187 -8.46 -24.52 4.73
C THR A 187 -9.84 -24.15 4.14
N ALA A 188 -10.93 -24.75 4.63
CA ALA A 188 -12.22 -24.60 3.95
C ALA A 188 -12.83 -23.20 4.11
N ALA A 189 -12.55 -22.45 5.18
CA ALA A 189 -13.27 -21.22 5.54
C ALA A 189 -13.23 -20.12 4.47
N TYR A 190 -12.18 -20.09 3.65
CA TYR A 190 -11.93 -19.02 2.67
C TYR A 190 -12.12 -19.44 1.21
N LEU A 191 -12.58 -20.67 0.94
CA LEU A 191 -12.79 -21.09 -0.46
C LEU A 191 -13.90 -20.26 -1.09
N SER A 192 -13.72 -19.92 -2.37
CA SER A 192 -14.79 -19.38 -3.20
C SER A 192 -15.90 -20.42 -3.48
N PRO A 193 -17.12 -19.99 -3.86
CA PRO A 193 -18.21 -20.89 -4.22
C PRO A 193 -17.85 -21.86 -5.35
N GLU A 194 -17.16 -21.38 -6.39
CA GLU A 194 -16.67 -22.20 -7.50
C GLU A 194 -15.62 -23.23 -7.02
N GLN A 195 -14.75 -22.88 -6.08
CA GLN A 195 -13.83 -23.84 -5.45
C GLN A 195 -14.58 -24.92 -4.66
N ALA A 196 -15.61 -24.54 -3.92
CA ALA A 196 -16.43 -25.48 -3.16
C ALA A 196 -17.21 -26.44 -4.09
N ARG A 197 -17.56 -26.01 -5.30
CA ARG A 197 -18.19 -26.85 -6.35
C ARG A 197 -17.20 -27.66 -7.19
N GLY A 198 -15.89 -27.37 -7.08
CA GLY A 198 -14.86 -27.98 -7.93
C GLY A 198 -14.88 -27.47 -9.38
N GLU A 199 -15.37 -26.25 -9.60
CA GLU A 199 -15.42 -25.58 -10.90
C GLU A 199 -14.06 -24.98 -11.29
N ALA A 200 -13.94 -24.49 -12.53
CA ALA A 200 -12.71 -23.86 -13.01
C ALA A 200 -12.42 -22.55 -12.26
N LEU A 201 -11.19 -22.42 -11.77
CA LEU A 201 -10.76 -21.27 -10.96
C LEU A 201 -10.13 -20.18 -11.81
N GLY A 202 -10.38 -18.93 -11.44
CA GLY A 202 -9.79 -17.75 -12.08
C GLY A 202 -9.43 -16.65 -11.08
N PRO A 203 -8.92 -15.51 -11.55
CA PRO A 203 -8.62 -14.32 -10.73
C PRO A 203 -9.70 -13.94 -9.72
N ALA A 204 -10.97 -14.03 -10.13
CA ALA A 204 -12.12 -13.69 -9.30
C ALA A 204 -12.28 -14.60 -8.06
N SER A 205 -11.71 -15.82 -8.07
CA SER A 205 -11.69 -16.70 -6.90
C SER A 205 -10.83 -16.12 -5.79
N ASP A 206 -9.68 -15.52 -6.13
CA ASP A 206 -8.81 -14.87 -5.15
C ASP A 206 -9.46 -13.59 -4.59
N VAL A 207 -10.23 -12.86 -5.40
CA VAL A 207 -11.01 -11.68 -4.94
C VAL A 207 -12.02 -12.07 -3.87
N TYR A 208 -12.74 -13.18 -4.07
CA TYR A 208 -13.68 -13.69 -3.07
C TYR A 208 -12.98 -14.07 -1.76
N SER A 209 -11.89 -14.84 -1.85
CA SER A 209 -11.10 -15.23 -0.69
C SER A 209 -10.51 -14.02 0.04
N LEU A 210 -10.02 -13.01 -0.69
CA LEU A 210 -9.56 -11.74 -0.11
C LEU A 210 -10.71 -11.03 0.62
N GLY A 211 -11.91 -10.98 0.04
CA GLY A 211 -13.09 -10.38 0.67
C GLY A 211 -13.40 -11.01 2.03
N LEU A 212 -13.36 -12.35 2.11
CA LEU A 212 -13.54 -13.06 3.38
C LEU A 212 -12.43 -12.76 4.40
N VAL A 213 -11.18 -12.64 3.95
CA VAL A 213 -10.07 -12.24 4.83
C VAL A 213 -10.30 -10.83 5.38
N LEU A 214 -10.73 -9.88 4.55
CA LEU A 214 -10.97 -8.51 4.99
C LEU A 214 -12.14 -8.41 5.97
N LEU A 215 -13.20 -9.19 5.77
CA LEU A 215 -14.31 -9.28 6.71
C LEU A 215 -13.86 -9.82 8.07
N GLU A 216 -13.06 -10.90 8.09
CA GLU A 216 -12.48 -11.42 9.34
C GLU A 216 -11.55 -10.41 9.99
N CYS A 217 -10.78 -9.63 9.22
CA CYS A 217 -9.96 -8.57 9.79
C CYS A 217 -10.79 -7.52 10.53
N LEU A 218 -11.98 -7.20 10.03
CA LEU A 218 -12.85 -6.18 10.62
C LEU A 218 -13.66 -6.74 11.81
N SER A 219 -14.14 -7.98 11.71
CA SER A 219 -15.02 -8.59 12.73
C SER A 219 -14.26 -9.36 13.81
N GLY A 220 -13.03 -9.80 13.51
CA GLY A 220 -12.24 -10.73 14.34
C GLY A 220 -12.70 -12.19 14.25
N VAL A 221 -13.70 -12.50 13.43
CA VAL A 221 -14.26 -13.85 13.29
C VAL A 221 -14.46 -14.26 11.83
N PRO A 222 -14.15 -15.51 11.45
CA PRO A 222 -14.38 -15.99 10.09
C PRO A 222 -15.87 -15.97 9.73
N SER A 223 -16.21 -15.46 8.54
CA SER A 223 -17.61 -15.41 8.07
C SER A 223 -18.26 -16.80 7.95
N PHE A 224 -17.46 -17.82 7.61
CA PHE A 224 -17.90 -19.21 7.54
C PHE A 224 -17.06 -20.08 8.47
N SER A 225 -17.58 -20.30 9.67
CA SER A 225 -16.93 -21.12 10.70
C SER A 225 -17.50 -22.55 10.72
N GLY A 226 -16.81 -23.44 11.46
CA GLY A 226 -17.22 -24.82 11.65
C GLY A 226 -16.45 -25.85 10.79
N PRO A 227 -16.86 -27.14 10.84
CA PRO A 227 -16.26 -28.21 10.06
C PRO A 227 -16.18 -27.88 8.57
N LYS A 228 -15.15 -28.41 7.89
CA LYS A 228 -14.85 -28.05 6.50
C LYS A 228 -16.03 -28.15 5.55
N LEU A 229 -16.75 -29.27 5.60
CA LEU A 229 -17.88 -29.52 4.72
C LEU A 229 -19.01 -28.53 5.00
N GLN A 230 -19.28 -28.23 6.27
CA GLN A 230 -20.28 -27.25 6.67
C GLN A 230 -19.92 -25.85 6.16
N ALA A 231 -18.69 -25.39 6.40
CA ALA A 231 -18.24 -24.09 5.90
C ALA A 231 -18.32 -24.03 4.36
N ALA A 232 -17.95 -25.12 3.68
CA ALA A 232 -18.04 -25.24 2.22
C ALA A 232 -19.45 -25.23 1.66
N MET A 233 -20.41 -25.81 2.37
CA MET A 233 -21.81 -25.76 1.96
C MET A 233 -22.45 -24.41 2.28
N ALA A 234 -22.15 -23.81 3.43
CA ALA A 234 -22.75 -22.56 3.88
C ALA A 234 -22.60 -21.44 2.84
N ARG A 235 -21.39 -21.21 2.30
CA ARG A 235 -21.15 -20.17 1.27
C ARG A 235 -21.87 -20.36 -0.07
N LEU A 236 -22.41 -21.55 -0.32
CA LEU A 236 -23.19 -21.79 -1.53
C LEU A 236 -24.62 -21.26 -1.37
N ILE A 237 -25.07 -21.10 -0.12
CA ILE A 237 -26.45 -20.80 0.24
C ILE A 237 -26.55 -19.41 0.88
N ASP A 238 -25.61 -19.10 1.78
CA ASP A 238 -25.57 -17.89 2.59
C ASP A 238 -24.51 -16.92 2.06
N ASP A 239 -24.83 -15.63 2.10
CA ASP A 239 -23.88 -14.54 1.87
C ASP A 239 -23.22 -14.17 3.21
N PRO A 240 -21.93 -13.80 3.22
CA PRO A 240 -21.25 -13.44 4.46
C PRO A 240 -21.80 -12.12 5.03
N GLU A 241 -21.89 -12.02 6.36
CA GLU A 241 -22.29 -10.79 7.02
C GLU A 241 -21.25 -9.68 6.85
N VAL A 242 -21.71 -8.51 6.42
CA VAL A 242 -20.90 -7.29 6.32
C VAL A 242 -21.33 -6.34 7.45
N PRO A 243 -20.40 -5.91 8.34
CA PRO A 243 -20.77 -5.08 9.47
C PRO A 243 -21.45 -3.76 9.08
N ASP A 244 -22.59 -3.47 9.72
CA ASP A 244 -23.45 -2.31 9.38
C ASP A 244 -22.85 -0.95 9.76
N ASP A 245 -21.89 -0.94 10.69
CA ASP A 245 -21.16 0.26 11.13
C ASP A 245 -20.07 0.70 10.15
N LEU A 246 -19.82 -0.08 9.09
CA LEU A 246 -18.92 0.29 8.01
C LEU A 246 -19.51 1.40 7.12
N PRO A 247 -18.64 2.27 6.57
CA PRO A 247 -19.06 3.23 5.55
C PRO A 247 -19.76 2.53 4.39
N VAL A 248 -20.74 3.20 3.77
CA VAL A 248 -21.55 2.64 2.68
C VAL A 248 -20.66 2.05 1.57
N ASP A 249 -19.63 2.78 1.16
CA ASP A 249 -18.74 2.33 0.07
C ASP A 249 -17.94 1.08 0.43
N TRP A 250 -17.55 0.91 1.70
CA TRP A 250 -16.90 -0.32 2.18
C TRP A 250 -17.87 -1.50 2.12
N ARG A 251 -19.13 -1.28 2.53
CA ARG A 251 -20.16 -2.32 2.50
C ARG A 251 -20.45 -2.77 1.08
N ILE A 252 -20.60 -1.82 0.15
CA ILE A 252 -20.78 -2.11 -1.28
C ILE A 252 -19.60 -2.93 -1.81
N LEU A 253 -18.36 -2.49 -1.57
CA LEU A 253 -17.19 -3.18 -2.09
C LEU A 253 -17.06 -4.60 -1.52
N LEU A 254 -17.15 -4.77 -0.20
CA LEU A 254 -17.01 -6.08 0.45
C LEU A 254 -18.12 -7.03 0.01
N THR A 255 -19.35 -6.54 -0.14
CA THR A 255 -20.47 -7.33 -0.67
C THR A 255 -20.19 -7.79 -2.10
N GLY A 256 -19.68 -6.91 -2.96
CA GLY A 256 -19.28 -7.26 -4.33
C GLY A 256 -18.16 -8.30 -4.34
N MET A 257 -17.08 -8.08 -3.57
CA MET A 257 -15.95 -9.01 -3.46
C MET A 257 -16.41 -10.41 -3.06
N THR A 258 -17.34 -10.52 -2.12
CA THR A 258 -17.87 -11.79 -1.64
C THR A 258 -19.15 -12.24 -2.33
N SER A 259 -19.44 -11.74 -3.55
CA SER A 259 -20.60 -12.21 -4.32
C SER A 259 -20.43 -13.66 -4.76
N ARG A 260 -21.51 -14.44 -4.66
CA ARG A 260 -21.57 -15.80 -5.21
C ARG A 260 -21.48 -15.81 -6.74
N SER A 261 -21.93 -14.74 -7.38
CA SER A 261 -21.78 -14.55 -8.82
C SER A 261 -20.39 -13.97 -9.13
N ILE A 262 -19.64 -14.64 -10.01
CA ILE A 262 -18.30 -14.21 -10.41
C ILE A 262 -18.34 -12.84 -11.11
N SER A 263 -19.38 -12.56 -11.90
CA SER A 263 -19.51 -11.31 -12.68
C SER A 263 -19.71 -10.07 -11.82
N ASP A 264 -20.19 -10.25 -10.59
CA ASP A 264 -20.51 -9.14 -9.70
C ASP A 264 -19.31 -8.77 -8.81
N ARG A 265 -18.22 -9.56 -8.89
CA ARG A 265 -16.99 -9.29 -8.15
C ARG A 265 -16.22 -8.17 -8.84
N PRO A 266 -15.80 -7.13 -8.10
CA PRO A 266 -15.05 -6.02 -8.67
C PRO A 266 -13.68 -6.48 -9.17
N ALA A 267 -13.15 -5.77 -10.16
CA ALA A 267 -11.79 -5.98 -10.63
C ALA A 267 -10.78 -5.57 -9.54
N LEU A 268 -9.59 -6.19 -9.55
CA LEU A 268 -8.52 -5.84 -8.59
C LEU A 268 -8.10 -4.37 -8.69
N GLY A 269 -8.05 -3.80 -9.89
CA GLY A 269 -7.79 -2.36 -10.07
C GLY A 269 -8.78 -1.46 -9.33
N GLU A 270 -10.07 -1.82 -9.27
CA GLU A 270 -11.08 -1.08 -8.50
C GLU A 270 -10.85 -1.21 -6.99
N ILE A 271 -10.51 -2.42 -6.52
CA ILE A 271 -10.17 -2.70 -5.12
C ILE A 271 -8.92 -1.90 -4.70
N ILE A 272 -7.88 -1.88 -5.56
CA ILE A 272 -6.64 -1.11 -5.33
C ILE A 272 -6.95 0.37 -5.23
N LEU A 273 -7.68 0.94 -6.18
CA LEU A 273 -8.05 2.36 -6.16
C LEU A 273 -8.86 2.72 -4.92
N PHE A 274 -9.81 1.86 -4.54
CA PHE A 274 -10.62 2.05 -3.34
C PHE A 274 -9.76 2.08 -2.08
N PHE A 275 -8.94 1.05 -1.85
CA PHE A 275 -8.16 0.94 -0.62
C PHE A 275 -6.98 1.91 -0.58
N ARG A 276 -6.45 2.33 -1.74
CA ARG A 276 -5.51 3.46 -1.83
C ARG A 276 -6.15 4.73 -1.28
N ARG A 277 -7.36 5.06 -1.72
CA ARG A 277 -8.12 6.22 -1.23
C ARG A 277 -8.48 6.07 0.25
N ALA A 278 -8.93 4.89 0.68
CA ALA A 278 -9.30 4.63 2.07
C ALA A 278 -8.10 4.74 3.02
N PHE A 279 -6.94 4.23 2.61
CA PHE A 279 -5.68 4.38 3.34
C PHE A 279 -5.27 5.86 3.46
N LEU A 280 -5.38 6.64 2.38
CA LEU A 280 -5.10 8.07 2.40
C LEU A 280 -6.11 8.85 3.26
N ALA A 281 -7.40 8.53 3.18
CA ALA A 281 -8.48 9.19 3.91
C ALA A 281 -8.43 8.92 5.43
N ASP A 282 -8.08 7.71 5.88
CA ASP A 282 -7.96 7.36 7.31
C ASP A 282 -6.59 7.77 7.89
N SER A 283 -5.59 8.01 7.03
CA SER A 283 -4.38 8.74 7.39
C SER A 283 -4.66 10.19 7.80
N GLY A 284 -5.77 10.76 7.31
CA GLY A 284 -6.29 12.06 7.73
C GLY A 284 -7.18 12.04 9.00
N ARG A 285 -7.58 10.87 9.53
CA ARG A 285 -8.48 10.76 10.70
C ARG A 285 -7.83 10.26 11.98
N HIS A 286 -6.75 9.47 11.89
CA HIS A 286 -6.05 8.90 13.06
C HIS A 286 -4.54 9.13 13.07
N SER A 287 -4.00 9.96 12.19
CA SER A 287 -2.79 10.67 12.59
C SER A 287 -3.20 11.69 13.65
N ALA A 288 -3.08 11.31 14.93
CA ALA A 288 -2.43 12.26 15.82
C ALA A 288 -1.17 12.68 15.04
N PRO A 289 -1.03 13.95 14.66
CA PRO A 289 0.17 14.37 13.98
C PRO A 289 1.32 13.96 14.87
N ASP A 290 2.37 13.41 14.26
CA ASP A 290 3.67 13.52 14.89
C ASP A 290 3.78 14.97 15.38
N ALA A 291 4.01 15.15 16.69
CA ALA A 291 3.71 16.37 17.43
C ALA A 291 4.62 17.58 17.05
N GLY A 292 5.14 17.60 15.82
CA GLY A 292 5.98 18.65 15.28
C GLY A 292 5.67 19.07 13.84
N MET A 293 4.59 18.61 13.17
CA MET A 293 4.43 18.88 11.71
C MET A 293 3.03 19.31 11.22
N LEU A 294 2.12 19.72 12.11
CA LEU A 294 0.92 20.50 11.73
C LEU A 294 0.93 21.83 12.50
N PRO A 295 0.48 22.95 11.90
CA PRO A 295 0.25 24.17 12.66
C PRO A 295 -0.77 23.88 13.76
N SER A 296 -0.55 24.38 14.98
CA SER A 296 -1.47 24.18 16.12
C SER A 296 -2.90 24.67 15.84
N ASP A 297 -3.07 25.48 14.79
CA ASP A 297 -4.28 26.17 14.35
C ASP A 297 -4.83 25.61 13.01
N GLU A 298 -4.51 24.36 12.65
CA GLU A 298 -4.89 23.74 11.37
C GLU A 298 -6.40 23.83 11.05
N ALA A 299 -7.27 23.67 12.04
CA ALA A 299 -8.72 23.77 11.85
C ALA A 299 -9.15 25.19 11.41
N THR A 300 -8.56 26.22 12.01
CA THR A 300 -8.80 27.62 11.65
C THR A 300 -8.15 27.99 10.32
N ARG A 301 -6.96 27.45 10.03
CA ARG A 301 -6.30 27.60 8.73
C ARG A 301 -7.14 27.02 7.59
N LEU A 302 -7.68 25.81 7.75
CA LEU A 302 -8.58 25.19 6.75
C LEU A 302 -9.88 25.97 6.59
N ALA A 303 -10.41 26.54 7.68
CA ALA A 303 -11.55 27.45 7.58
C ALA A 303 -11.20 28.71 6.76
N ALA A 304 -9.98 29.24 6.91
CA ALA A 304 -9.49 30.33 6.08
C ALA A 304 -9.34 29.90 4.61
N VAL A 305 -8.75 28.74 4.30
CA VAL A 305 -8.67 28.21 2.92
C VAL A 305 -10.06 28.13 2.28
N ARG A 306 -11.05 27.58 2.98
CA ARG A 306 -12.44 27.50 2.50
C ARG A 306 -13.07 28.87 2.29
N ARG A 307 -12.74 29.86 3.14
CA ARG A 307 -13.24 31.24 3.02
C ARG A 307 -12.86 31.87 1.69
N TYR A 308 -11.66 31.61 1.17
CA TYR A 308 -11.22 32.18 -0.11
C TYR A 308 -11.74 31.43 -1.33
N ASP A 309 -12.35 30.24 -1.18
CA ASP A 309 -12.98 29.45 -2.26
C ASP A 309 -12.12 29.47 -3.55
N VAL A 310 -10.87 29.06 -3.38
CA VAL A 310 -9.78 29.13 -4.37
C VAL A 310 -9.46 27.76 -4.98
N LEU A 311 -9.78 26.69 -4.26
CA LEU A 311 -9.56 25.30 -4.67
C LEU A 311 -10.48 24.95 -5.85
N ASP A 312 -9.98 24.10 -6.77
CA ASP A 312 -10.72 23.63 -7.96
C ASP A 312 -11.28 24.75 -8.86
N THR A 313 -10.77 25.97 -8.73
CA THR A 313 -11.20 27.10 -9.56
C THR A 313 -10.46 27.11 -10.90
N PRO A 314 -11.12 27.50 -12.01
CA PRO A 314 -10.50 27.55 -13.34
C PRO A 314 -9.22 28.40 -13.36
N PRO A 315 -8.32 28.15 -14.34
CA PRO A 315 -7.14 28.97 -14.57
C PRO A 315 -7.52 30.45 -14.70
N ASP A 316 -6.66 31.29 -14.15
CA ASP A 316 -6.91 32.71 -14.07
C ASP A 316 -5.63 33.46 -14.40
N GLY A 317 -5.70 34.25 -15.47
CA GLY A 317 -4.54 34.96 -16.00
C GLY A 317 -3.86 35.88 -14.97
N ALA A 318 -4.50 36.27 -13.87
CA ALA A 318 -3.85 37.02 -12.81
C ALA A 318 -2.76 36.21 -12.09
N PHE A 319 -3.06 35.00 -11.62
CA PHE A 319 -2.08 34.15 -10.94
C PHE A 319 -1.03 33.61 -11.92
N ASP A 320 -1.43 33.31 -13.17
CA ASP A 320 -0.51 32.84 -14.21
C ASP A 320 0.53 33.88 -14.61
N ARG A 321 0.15 35.17 -14.60
CA ARG A 321 1.13 36.25 -14.78
C ARG A 321 2.12 36.33 -13.62
N ILE A 322 1.70 36.05 -12.39
CA ILE A 322 2.58 36.08 -11.22
C ILE A 322 3.57 34.91 -11.26
N THR A 323 3.13 33.69 -11.53
CA THR A 323 4.03 32.52 -11.65
C THR A 323 4.99 32.67 -12.83
N ALA A 324 4.52 33.16 -13.99
CA ALA A 324 5.40 33.45 -15.12
C ALA A 324 6.37 34.61 -14.85
N LEU A 325 6.01 35.59 -14.03
CA LEU A 325 6.92 36.65 -13.60
C LEU A 325 7.96 36.12 -12.60
N ALA A 326 7.55 35.32 -11.63
CA ALA A 326 8.46 34.66 -10.69
C ALA A 326 9.49 33.79 -11.43
N ALA A 327 9.05 32.94 -12.37
CA ALA A 327 9.96 32.11 -13.15
C ALA A 327 11.02 32.94 -13.91
N ARG A 328 10.62 34.06 -14.51
CA ARG A 328 11.54 34.94 -15.26
C ARG A 328 12.46 35.78 -14.38
N LEU A 329 11.97 36.31 -13.26
CA LEU A 329 12.76 37.15 -12.36
C LEU A 329 13.87 36.36 -11.67
N PHE A 330 13.57 35.10 -11.32
CA PHE A 330 14.51 34.20 -10.64
C PHE A 330 15.28 33.31 -11.61
N ASP A 331 14.99 33.41 -12.92
CA ASP A 331 15.56 32.61 -14.00
C ASP A 331 15.48 31.11 -13.72
N VAL A 332 14.30 30.62 -13.28
CA VAL A 332 14.05 29.22 -12.93
C VAL A 332 13.05 28.57 -13.89
N PRO A 333 13.13 27.24 -14.10
CA PRO A 333 12.20 26.54 -14.97
C PRO A 333 10.79 26.48 -14.39
N VAL A 334 10.65 26.41 -13.06
CA VAL A 334 9.36 26.14 -12.40
C VAL A 334 9.04 27.17 -11.32
N ALA A 335 7.81 27.67 -11.34
CA ALA A 335 7.25 28.54 -10.29
C ALA A 335 5.78 28.18 -10.04
N ILE A 336 5.34 28.15 -8.78
CA ILE A 336 4.05 27.60 -8.38
C ILE A 336 3.40 28.48 -7.31
N VAL A 337 2.12 28.83 -7.50
CA VAL A 337 1.22 29.29 -6.45
C VAL A 337 0.42 28.08 -5.97
N SER A 338 0.75 27.62 -4.77
CA SER A 338 0.16 26.44 -4.14
C SER A 338 -0.75 26.83 -2.98
N ILE A 339 -1.85 26.09 -2.80
CA ILE A 339 -2.76 26.16 -1.65
C ILE A 339 -2.78 24.78 -1.01
N VAL A 340 -2.56 24.72 0.30
CA VAL A 340 -2.53 23.45 1.05
C VAL A 340 -3.92 23.18 1.62
N ASP A 341 -4.61 22.21 1.03
CA ASP A 341 -5.91 21.72 1.50
C ASP A 341 -5.73 20.60 2.55
N PHE A 342 -6.82 19.99 3.00
CA PHE A 342 -6.78 18.97 4.03
C PHE A 342 -6.09 17.67 3.57
N ASP A 343 -6.19 17.31 2.28
CA ASP A 343 -5.70 16.04 1.70
C ASP A 343 -4.73 16.20 0.51
N ARG A 344 -4.58 17.42 -0.03
CA ARG A 344 -3.74 17.70 -1.20
C ARG A 344 -3.09 19.08 -1.14
N ILE A 345 -2.10 19.30 -2.01
CA ILE A 345 -1.58 20.61 -2.35
C ILE A 345 -2.09 20.95 -3.75
N TRP A 346 -2.99 21.92 -3.82
CA TRP A 346 -3.60 22.40 -5.06
C TRP A 346 -2.74 23.50 -5.68
N PHE A 347 -2.39 23.39 -6.96
CA PHE A 347 -1.63 24.43 -7.65
C PHE A 347 -2.62 25.38 -8.31
N LYS A 348 -2.86 26.51 -7.65
CA LYS A 348 -3.74 27.55 -8.19
C LYS A 348 -3.20 28.13 -9.50
N SER A 349 -1.88 28.17 -9.63
CA SER A 349 -1.16 28.48 -10.86
C SER A 349 0.22 27.84 -10.83
N HIS A 350 0.74 27.49 -12.00
CA HIS A 350 2.08 26.94 -12.17
C HIS A 350 2.67 27.38 -13.52
N HIS A 351 3.99 27.51 -13.57
CA HIS A 351 4.78 27.73 -14.77
C HIS A 351 5.80 26.59 -14.92
N GLY A 352 5.98 26.07 -16.14
CA GLY A 352 6.98 25.04 -16.43
C GLY A 352 6.66 23.63 -15.89
N LEU A 353 5.43 23.38 -15.45
CA LEU A 353 4.95 22.10 -14.95
C LEU A 353 3.57 21.80 -15.55
N GLU A 354 3.23 20.53 -15.81
CA GLU A 354 1.92 20.12 -16.37
C GLU A 354 0.96 19.49 -15.33
N VAL A 355 1.36 19.50 -14.05
CA VAL A 355 0.58 18.94 -12.94
C VAL A 355 -0.16 20.07 -12.23
N SER A 356 -1.42 19.86 -11.84
CA SER A 356 -2.27 20.85 -11.16
C SER A 356 -2.46 20.59 -9.66
N GLU A 357 -2.13 19.40 -9.17
CA GLU A 357 -2.18 19.06 -7.73
C GLU A 357 -1.25 17.89 -7.40
N ILE A 358 -0.81 17.83 -6.14
CA ILE A 358 -0.04 16.71 -5.59
C ILE A 358 -0.61 16.30 -4.23
N GLY A 359 -0.29 15.09 -3.77
CA GLY A 359 -0.66 14.63 -2.43
C GLY A 359 -0.07 15.54 -1.34
N ARG A 360 -0.76 15.64 -0.19
CA ARG A 360 -0.32 16.47 0.95
C ARG A 360 0.93 15.94 1.66
N ASP A 361 1.35 14.71 1.35
CA ASP A 361 2.49 14.05 1.99
C ASP A 361 3.78 14.87 1.87
N ALA A 362 4.56 14.89 2.96
CA ALA A 362 5.83 15.60 3.22
C ALA A 362 6.56 16.24 2.02
N GLY A 363 5.94 17.27 1.43
CA GLY A 363 6.49 18.09 0.35
C GLY A 363 7.08 19.40 0.90
N LEU A 364 8.03 19.98 0.17
CA LEU A 364 8.67 21.26 0.52
C LEU A 364 7.63 22.39 0.75
N CYS A 365 6.55 22.39 -0.03
CA CYS A 365 5.44 23.34 0.13
C CYS A 365 4.59 23.11 1.40
N ALA A 366 4.47 21.87 1.88
CA ALA A 366 3.77 21.55 3.12
C ALA A 366 4.59 21.95 4.36
N SER A 367 5.91 21.88 4.29
CA SER A 367 6.79 22.34 5.36
C SER A 367 6.81 23.86 5.50
N ALA A 368 6.73 24.57 4.38
CA ALA A 368 6.75 26.04 4.35
C ALA A 368 5.50 26.70 4.97
N ILE A 369 4.37 25.99 5.10
CA ILE A 369 3.19 26.52 5.83
C ILE A 369 3.29 26.38 7.35
N LEU A 370 4.27 25.62 7.87
CA LEU A 370 4.44 25.38 9.31
C LEU A 370 5.09 26.55 10.06
N GLY A 371 5.74 27.46 9.32
CA GLY A 371 6.34 28.69 9.85
C GLY A 371 5.85 29.92 9.11
N GLY A 372 6.04 31.11 9.70
CA GLY A 372 5.79 32.39 9.02
C GLY A 372 6.99 32.90 8.19
N GLU A 373 8.09 32.17 8.21
CA GLU A 373 9.34 32.55 7.55
C GLU A 373 9.50 31.86 6.19
N PRO A 374 10.23 32.46 5.24
CA PRO A 374 10.57 31.81 3.98
C PRO A 374 11.29 30.47 4.19
N TRP A 375 10.93 29.48 3.39
CA TRP A 375 11.54 28.16 3.39
C TRP A 375 12.46 28.01 2.19
N VAL A 376 13.77 27.90 2.45
CA VAL A 376 14.81 27.85 1.42
C VAL A 376 15.64 26.58 1.55
N VAL A 377 15.89 25.96 0.41
CA VAL A 377 16.78 24.81 0.21
C VAL A 377 17.64 25.13 -1.02
N ASP A 378 18.87 25.60 -0.77
CA ASP A 378 19.82 26.00 -1.81
C ASP A 378 20.36 24.79 -2.61
N ASP A 379 20.61 23.67 -1.91
CA ASP A 379 20.91 22.36 -2.52
C ASP A 379 20.21 21.22 -1.77
N ALA A 380 19.19 20.65 -2.41
CA ALA A 380 18.33 19.61 -1.86
C ALA A 380 19.05 18.27 -1.65
N THR A 381 20.18 18.01 -2.33
CA THR A 381 20.91 16.75 -2.19
C THR A 381 21.72 16.67 -0.89
N PHE A 382 22.10 17.82 -0.34
CA PHE A 382 22.86 17.91 0.91
C PHE A 382 22.00 18.42 2.09
N ASP A 383 20.80 18.96 1.82
CA ASP A 383 19.91 19.43 2.86
C ASP A 383 19.18 18.26 3.56
N PRO A 384 19.41 18.03 4.87
CA PRO A 384 18.76 16.95 5.62
C PRO A 384 17.23 17.02 5.60
N ARG A 385 16.66 18.22 5.37
CA ARG A 385 15.22 18.46 5.29
C ARG A 385 14.62 18.03 3.96
N ALA A 386 15.43 17.90 2.91
CA ALA A 386 14.98 17.63 1.54
C ALA A 386 15.53 16.32 0.96
N MET A 387 16.64 15.79 1.44
CA MET A 387 17.31 14.60 0.87
C MET A 387 16.45 13.33 0.83
N ALA A 388 15.52 13.18 1.77
CA ALA A 388 14.59 12.05 1.82
C ALA A 388 13.32 12.27 0.97
N ASN A 389 13.16 13.44 0.37
CA ASN A 389 11.98 13.79 -0.41
C ASN A 389 12.00 13.03 -1.77
N PRO A 390 10.89 12.37 -2.16
CA PRO A 390 10.81 11.67 -3.45
C PRO A 390 11.09 12.55 -4.67
N LEU A 391 10.82 13.86 -4.62
CA LEU A 391 11.12 14.80 -5.70
C LEU A 391 12.62 15.07 -5.87
N VAL A 392 13.41 14.80 -4.83
CA VAL A 392 14.88 14.99 -4.80
C VAL A 392 15.60 13.69 -5.12
N ALA A 393 15.17 12.58 -4.48
CA ALA A 393 15.76 11.26 -4.62
C ALA A 393 15.25 10.46 -5.84
N GLY A 394 14.13 10.88 -6.44
CA GLY A 394 13.53 10.27 -7.62
C GLY A 394 13.92 10.93 -8.94
N GLU A 395 13.26 10.51 -10.02
CA GLU A 395 13.56 10.95 -11.40
C GLU A 395 13.22 12.42 -11.67
N PHE A 396 12.45 13.08 -10.81
CA PHE A 396 12.12 14.51 -10.94
C PHE A 396 13.34 15.42 -10.77
N GLY A 397 14.35 14.98 -10.01
CA GLY A 397 15.67 15.62 -9.99
C GLY A 397 15.72 17.02 -9.36
N LEU A 398 14.81 17.35 -8.43
CA LEU A 398 14.80 18.66 -7.76
C LEU A 398 16.12 18.92 -7.02
N ARG A 399 16.69 20.13 -7.19
CA ARG A 399 17.93 20.56 -6.52
C ARG A 399 17.79 21.86 -5.75
N TYR A 400 16.91 22.77 -6.18
CA TYR A 400 16.70 24.04 -5.52
C TYR A 400 15.22 24.28 -5.23
N TYR A 401 14.93 24.84 -4.06
CA TYR A 401 13.58 25.27 -3.68
C TYR A 401 13.65 26.54 -2.82
N ALA A 402 12.90 27.57 -3.19
CA ALA A 402 12.59 28.68 -2.30
C ALA A 402 11.09 28.96 -2.31
N GLY A 403 10.47 29.00 -1.12
CA GLY A 403 9.04 29.21 -0.95
C GLY A 403 8.75 30.25 0.12
N VAL A 404 7.81 31.14 -0.15
CA VAL A 404 7.29 32.13 0.82
C VAL A 404 5.83 31.81 1.15
N PRO A 405 5.44 31.81 2.43
CA PRO A 405 4.06 31.52 2.82
C PRO A 405 3.07 32.59 2.35
N LEU A 406 1.90 32.13 1.91
CA LEU A 406 0.74 32.95 1.57
C LEU A 406 -0.11 33.17 2.82
N THR A 407 0.18 34.24 3.54
CA THR A 407 -0.40 34.52 4.87
C THR A 407 -1.61 35.46 4.78
N THR A 408 -2.74 35.08 5.37
CA THR A 408 -3.94 35.94 5.46
C THR A 408 -3.76 37.09 6.46
N ARG A 409 -4.64 38.10 6.41
CA ARG A 409 -4.65 39.21 7.38
C ARG A 409 -4.86 38.75 8.83
N ASP A 410 -5.58 37.66 9.02
CA ASP A 410 -5.81 37.00 10.30
C ASP A 410 -4.72 35.98 10.68
N GLY A 411 -3.63 35.93 9.93
CA GLY A 411 -2.40 35.21 10.29
C GLY A 411 -2.36 33.74 9.90
N HIS A 412 -3.24 33.28 9.00
CA HIS A 412 -3.26 31.88 8.57
C HIS A 412 -2.50 31.67 7.26
N ASN A 413 -1.63 30.66 7.22
CA ASN A 413 -0.89 30.28 6.02
C ASN A 413 -1.75 29.41 5.11
N LEU A 414 -2.18 29.94 3.97
CA LEU A 414 -3.02 29.20 3.01
C LEU A 414 -2.20 28.20 2.18
N GLY A 415 -0.94 28.52 1.92
CA GLY A 415 -0.07 27.78 1.02
C GLY A 415 1.22 28.56 0.76
N THR A 416 1.82 28.42 -0.42
CA THR A 416 3.08 29.08 -0.75
C THR A 416 3.13 29.59 -2.19
N LEU A 417 3.86 30.69 -2.40
CA LEU A 417 4.48 30.98 -3.69
C LEU A 417 5.90 30.42 -3.64
N CYS A 418 6.24 29.52 -4.55
CA CYS A 418 7.57 28.91 -4.60
C CYS A 418 8.17 28.88 -6.00
N VAL A 419 9.50 28.85 -6.03
CA VAL A 419 10.35 28.70 -7.21
C VAL A 419 11.24 27.47 -7.04
N LEU A 420 11.43 26.72 -8.13
CA LEU A 420 12.12 25.44 -8.11
C LEU A 420 13.10 25.33 -9.28
N ASP A 421 14.22 24.65 -9.05
CA ASP A 421 15.19 24.34 -10.10
C ASP A 421 15.80 22.93 -9.95
N PHE A 422 16.27 22.40 -11.08
CA PHE A 422 17.01 21.15 -11.21
C PHE A 422 18.53 21.33 -11.04
N GLU A 423 18.98 22.57 -10.85
CA GLU A 423 20.35 22.93 -10.44
C GLU A 423 20.35 23.61 -9.06
N PRO A 424 21.38 23.40 -8.22
CA PRO A 424 21.53 24.15 -6.97
C PRO A 424 21.66 25.65 -7.21
N ARG A 425 21.13 26.48 -6.30
CA ARG A 425 21.23 27.94 -6.37
C ARG A 425 21.47 28.54 -4.99
N GLU A 426 22.10 29.71 -4.95
CA GLU A 426 22.21 30.50 -3.71
C GLU A 426 21.08 31.54 -3.67
N THR A 427 20.31 31.54 -2.58
CA THR A 427 19.22 32.51 -2.38
C THR A 427 19.73 33.74 -1.64
N THR A 428 19.62 34.93 -2.24
CA THR A 428 19.98 36.18 -1.56
C THR A 428 18.80 36.76 -0.76
N THR A 429 19.07 37.70 0.15
CA THR A 429 18.02 38.43 0.86
C THR A 429 17.14 39.27 -0.08
N ALA A 430 17.70 39.78 -1.17
CA ALA A 430 16.94 40.53 -2.19
C ALA A 430 15.98 39.61 -2.96
N ASP A 431 16.38 38.36 -3.20
CA ASP A 431 15.54 37.34 -3.83
C ASP A 431 14.35 37.00 -2.92
N LEU A 432 14.59 36.82 -1.62
CA LEU A 432 13.52 36.59 -0.65
C LEU A 432 12.55 37.76 -0.52
N GLN A 433 13.05 39.00 -0.56
CA GLN A 433 12.20 40.20 -0.60
C GLN A 433 11.33 40.22 -1.86
N THR A 434 11.93 39.95 -3.02
CA THR A 434 11.21 39.89 -4.30
C THR A 434 10.14 38.80 -4.29
N LEU A 435 10.45 37.62 -3.75
CA LEU A 435 9.51 36.50 -3.65
C LEU A 435 8.37 36.84 -2.66
N GLY A 436 8.69 37.56 -1.58
CA GLY A 436 7.73 38.11 -0.64
C GLY A 436 6.77 39.13 -1.26
N ASP A 437 7.28 40.05 -2.08
CA ASP A 437 6.45 41.03 -2.79
C ASP A 437 5.49 40.34 -3.77
N LEU A 438 5.95 39.31 -4.49
CA LEU A 438 5.11 38.51 -5.37
C LEU A 438 4.05 37.72 -4.59
N ALA A 439 4.40 37.14 -3.44
CA ALA A 439 3.46 36.47 -2.54
C ALA A 439 2.38 37.45 -2.03
N ALA A 440 2.76 38.69 -1.71
CA ALA A 440 1.81 39.74 -1.32
C ALA A 440 0.86 40.15 -2.47
N MET A 441 1.32 40.12 -3.73
CA MET A 441 0.44 40.30 -4.89
C MET A 441 -0.58 39.16 -5.02
N VAL A 442 -0.17 37.90 -4.81
CA VAL A 442 -1.09 36.74 -4.78
C VAL A 442 -2.15 36.93 -3.70
N MET A 443 -1.74 37.34 -2.49
CA MET A 443 -2.68 37.59 -1.40
C MET A 443 -3.62 38.75 -1.69
N SER A 444 -3.13 39.83 -2.32
CA SER A 444 -3.97 40.97 -2.70
C SER A 444 -5.07 40.57 -3.70
N GLU A 445 -4.74 39.70 -4.65
CA GLU A 445 -5.70 39.14 -5.61
C GLU A 445 -6.74 38.24 -4.92
N LEU A 446 -6.33 37.40 -3.96
CA LEU A 446 -7.24 36.58 -3.16
C LEU A 446 -8.20 37.43 -2.31
N GLU A 447 -7.70 38.49 -1.67
CA GLU A 447 -8.51 39.43 -0.89
C GLU A 447 -9.52 40.17 -1.76
N LEU A 448 -9.12 40.62 -2.96
CA LEU A 448 -10.02 41.30 -3.89
C LEU A 448 -11.20 40.41 -4.29
N ARG A 449 -10.96 39.12 -4.56
CA ARG A 449 -12.01 38.14 -4.88
C ARG A 449 -12.96 37.91 -3.73
N LEU A 450 -12.42 37.81 -2.51
CA LEU A 450 -13.23 37.62 -1.31
C LEU A 450 -14.19 38.80 -1.11
N GLU A 451 -13.71 40.03 -1.30
CA GLU A 451 -14.55 41.23 -1.21
C GLU A 451 -15.60 41.30 -2.32
N LEU A 452 -15.25 41.01 -3.57
CA LEU A 452 -16.20 40.96 -4.68
C LEU A 452 -17.33 39.95 -4.41
N ARG A 453 -17.00 38.76 -3.89
CA ARG A 453 -17.99 37.73 -3.53
C ARG A 453 -18.90 38.20 -2.39
N ARG A 454 -18.38 38.88 -1.37
CA ARG A 454 -19.18 39.45 -0.27
C ARG A 454 -20.20 40.47 -0.78
N VAL A 455 -19.78 41.35 -1.69
CA VAL A 455 -20.65 42.37 -2.29
C VAL A 455 -21.74 41.73 -3.16
N SER A 456 -21.38 40.76 -4.02
CA SER A 456 -22.35 40.04 -4.87
C SER A 456 -23.33 39.18 -4.08
N GLY A 457 -22.89 38.50 -3.02
CA GLY A 457 -23.75 37.70 -2.15
C GLY A 457 -24.74 38.54 -1.33
N ALA A 458 -24.34 39.74 -0.89
CA ALA A 458 -25.22 40.67 -0.19
C ALA A 458 -26.30 41.29 -1.10
N ALA A 459 -26.04 41.41 -2.40
CA ALA A 459 -27.01 41.91 -3.38
C ALA A 459 -28.13 40.89 -3.69
N SER A 460 -27.83 39.58 -3.68
CA SER A 460 -28.82 38.51 -3.92
C SER A 460 -29.78 38.24 -2.75
N ILE A 461 -29.51 38.73 -1.55
CA ILE A 461 -30.39 38.56 -0.37
C ILE A 461 -31.40 39.72 -0.24
N LYS A 462 -31.21 40.82 -1.00
CA LYS A 462 -32.06 42.02 -0.97
C LYS A 462 -33.00 42.17 -2.17
N ALA A 463 -33.01 41.23 -3.09
CA ALA A 463 -33.98 41.14 -4.19
C ALA A 463 -34.92 39.96 -3.93
#